data_AF-A0A7C2PTB3-F1
#
_entry.id   AF-A0A7C2PTB3-F1
#
_cell.length_a   1.000
_cell.length_b   1.000
_cell.length_c   1.000
_cell.angle_alpha   90.00
_cell.angle_beta   90.00
_cell.angle_gamma   90.00
#
_symmetry.space_group_name_H-M   'P 1'
#
loop_
_entity.id
_entity.type
_entity.pdbx_description
1 polymer ?
#
loop_
_entity_poly.entity_id
_entity_poly.type
_entity_poly.pdbx_seq_one_letter_code
_entity_poly.pdbx_strand_id
1 'polypeptide(L)'
;MVGLELCLLLSVLVWLLLSAPPRPSLTTTPDLSRLTDEIQGRLSGLIIDPVIEVKPGVFVRSSNVRGFHYEGNVYYYYIEGVPNYDPLSRGLLRPDQVEIMLRDDSGEQTIVIYRVQ
;
A
#
# COMPACT_ATOMS: atom_id res chain seq x y z
N MET A 1 46.33 -24.56 13.93
CA MET A 1 44.88 -24.57 14.23
C MET A 1 44.13 -23.39 13.60
N VAL A 2 44.66 -22.72 12.58
CA VAL A 2 44.09 -21.48 12.02
C VAL A 2 42.94 -21.73 11.01
N GLY A 3 42.86 -22.93 10.42
CA GLY A 3 41.91 -23.20 9.33
C GLY A 3 40.44 -23.34 9.77
N LEU A 4 40.17 -23.95 10.93
CA LEU A 4 38.80 -24.19 11.39
C LEU A 4 38.12 -22.90 11.87
N GLU A 5 38.86 -22.06 12.60
CA GLU A 5 38.38 -20.77 13.09
C GLU A 5 38.01 -19.82 11.94
N LEU A 6 38.82 -19.83 10.87
CA LEU A 6 38.56 -19.04 9.67
C LEU A 6 37.26 -19.47 8.96
N CYS A 7 37.03 -20.79 8.85
CA CYS A 7 35.80 -21.33 8.26
C CYS A 7 34.55 -20.96 9.07
N LEU A 8 34.64 -21.02 10.40
CA LEU A 8 33.53 -20.64 11.27
C LEU A 8 33.18 -19.16 11.12
N LEU A 9 34.17 -18.28 11.12
CA LEU A 9 33.95 -16.84 10.93
C LEU A 9 33.32 -16.53 9.56
N LEU A 10 33.78 -17.18 8.50
CA LEU A 10 33.19 -17.05 7.15
C LEU A 10 31.74 -17.53 7.10
N SER A 11 31.43 -18.64 7.76
CA SER A 11 30.07 -19.19 7.78
C SER A 11 29.08 -18.28 8.51
N VAL A 12 29.50 -17.70 9.65
CA VAL A 12 28.70 -16.74 10.41
C VAL A 12 28.50 -15.46 9.61
N LEU A 13 29.53 -14.98 8.93
CA LEU A 13 29.44 -13.78 8.08
C LEU A 13 28.47 -13.98 6.90
N VAL A 14 28.56 -15.12 6.21
CA VAL A 14 27.64 -15.47 5.11
C VAL A 14 26.20 -15.60 5.61
N TRP A 15 26.00 -16.25 6.76
CA TRP A 15 24.68 -16.37 7.36
C TRP A 15 24.09 -15.01 7.76
N LEU A 16 24.91 -14.10 8.31
CA LEU A 16 24.51 -12.72 8.63
C LEU A 16 24.13 -11.93 7.37
N LEU A 17 24.88 -12.08 6.28
CA LEU A 17 24.58 -11.41 5.01
C LEU A 17 23.29 -11.92 4.36
N LEU A 18 23.03 -13.22 4.45
CA LEU A 18 21.79 -13.83 3.95
C LEU A 18 20.56 -13.51 4.81
N SER A 19 20.77 -13.26 6.10
CA SER A 19 19.70 -12.91 7.05
C SER A 19 19.39 -11.41 7.09
N ALA A 20 20.09 -10.60 6.29
CA ALA A 20 19.84 -9.17 6.23
C ALA A 20 18.44 -8.91 5.64
N PRO A 21 17.60 -8.11 6.32
CA PRO A 21 16.30 -7.74 5.77
C PRO A 21 16.50 -6.98 4.45
N PRO A 22 15.58 -7.11 3.48
CA PRO A 22 15.62 -6.33 2.26
C PRO A 22 15.69 -4.84 2.62
N ARG A 23 16.68 -4.13 2.06
CA ARG A 23 16.81 -2.70 2.31
C ARG A 23 15.65 -1.98 1.63
N PRO A 24 14.99 -1.02 2.31
CA PRO A 24 14.03 -0.17 1.64
C PRO A 24 14.75 0.58 0.51
N SER A 25 14.24 0.47 -0.71
CA SER A 25 14.71 1.26 -1.84
C SER A 25 14.57 2.73 -1.49
N LEU A 26 15.63 3.52 -1.63
CA LEU A 26 15.63 5.00 -1.58
C LEU A 26 14.91 5.56 -2.83
N THR A 27 13.68 5.11 -3.03
CA THR A 27 12.81 5.57 -4.11
C THR A 27 12.39 6.98 -3.75
N THR A 28 12.61 7.94 -4.65
CA THR A 28 11.95 9.24 -4.59
C THR A 28 10.48 9.02 -4.27
N THR A 29 9.97 9.64 -3.19
CA THR A 29 8.54 9.57 -2.86
C THR A 29 7.77 10.07 -4.08
N PRO A 30 6.92 9.24 -4.71
CA PRO A 30 6.17 9.67 -5.88
C PRO A 30 5.28 10.85 -5.50
N ASP A 31 5.14 11.82 -6.39
CA ASP A 31 4.18 12.90 -6.22
C ASP A 31 2.77 12.33 -6.39
N LEU A 32 2.04 12.21 -5.28
CA LEU A 32 0.69 11.65 -5.27
C LEU A 32 -0.40 12.70 -5.43
N SER A 33 -0.08 13.98 -5.69
CA SER A 33 -1.06 15.06 -5.84
C SER A 33 -2.19 14.72 -6.81
N ARG A 34 -1.85 14.24 -8.01
CA ARG A 34 -2.84 13.81 -9.02
C ARG A 34 -3.72 12.65 -8.55
N LEU A 35 -3.15 11.71 -7.81
CA LEU A 35 -3.88 10.56 -7.30
C LEU A 35 -4.85 11.01 -6.19
N THR A 36 -4.42 11.91 -5.32
CA THR A 36 -5.26 12.53 -4.30
C THR A 36 -6.43 13.28 -4.95
N ASP A 37 -6.17 14.11 -5.96
CA ASP A 37 -7.21 14.82 -6.71
C ASP A 37 -8.22 13.86 -7.36
N GLU A 38 -7.74 12.75 -7.94
CA GLU A 38 -8.60 11.73 -8.54
C GLU A 38 -9.50 11.02 -7.51
N ILE A 39 -8.97 10.73 -6.31
CA ILE A 39 -9.73 10.13 -5.22
C ILE A 39 -10.76 11.13 -4.68
N GLN A 40 -10.32 12.35 -4.36
CA GLN A 40 -11.20 13.41 -3.85
C GLN A 40 -12.30 13.77 -4.86
N GLY A 41 -11.96 13.84 -6.15
CA GLY A 41 -12.93 14.05 -7.23
C GLY A 41 -13.99 12.95 -7.28
N ARG A 42 -13.63 11.69 -7.06
CA ARG A 42 -14.61 10.57 -7.00
C ARG A 42 -15.45 10.59 -5.73
N LEU A 43 -14.85 10.92 -4.60
CA LEU A 43 -15.55 11.02 -3.31
C LEU A 43 -16.59 12.15 -3.33
N SER A 44 -16.21 13.32 -3.85
CA SER A 44 -17.11 14.48 -4.04
C SER A 44 -18.16 14.27 -5.14
N GLY A 45 -17.99 13.26 -5.99
CA GLY A 45 -18.88 13.00 -7.14
C GLY A 45 -18.59 13.88 -8.36
N LEU A 46 -17.54 14.70 -8.33
CA LEU A 46 -17.06 15.47 -9.49
C LEU A 46 -16.57 14.54 -10.62
N ILE A 47 -15.94 13.42 -10.24
CA ILE A 47 -15.51 12.36 -11.14
C ILE A 47 -16.42 11.16 -10.91
N ILE A 48 -16.97 10.60 -11.99
CA ILE A 48 -17.82 9.42 -11.91
C ILE A 48 -16.97 8.21 -11.51
N ASP A 49 -17.36 7.57 -10.41
CA ASP A 49 -16.83 6.28 -9.98
C ASP A 49 -17.93 5.23 -10.03
N PRO A 50 -17.86 4.24 -10.95
CA PRO A 50 -18.87 3.22 -11.06
C PRO A 50 -19.07 2.49 -9.73
N VAL A 51 -20.32 2.40 -9.29
CA VAL A 51 -20.68 1.58 -8.13
C VAL A 51 -20.94 0.16 -8.63
N ILE A 52 -20.30 -0.82 -7.98
CA ILE A 52 -20.41 -2.24 -8.32
C ILE A 52 -20.98 -3.02 -7.14
N GLU A 53 -21.74 -4.06 -7.45
CA GLU A 53 -22.19 -5.02 -6.45
C GLU A 53 -21.08 -6.04 -6.18
N VAL A 54 -20.66 -6.16 -4.92
CA VAL A 54 -19.58 -7.08 -4.51
C VAL A 54 -20.08 -8.30 -3.77
N LYS A 55 -21.28 -8.22 -3.21
CA LYS A 55 -22.08 -9.28 -2.60
C LYS A 55 -23.56 -8.86 -2.72
N PRO A 56 -24.53 -9.78 -2.63
CA PRO A 56 -25.96 -9.44 -2.71
C PRO A 56 -26.31 -8.27 -1.78
N GLY A 57 -26.76 -7.15 -2.36
CA GLY A 57 -27.15 -5.93 -1.64
C GLY A 57 -26.00 -5.06 -1.13
N VAL A 58 -24.74 -5.40 -1.41
CA VAL A 58 -23.56 -4.62 -1.00
C VAL A 58 -22.96 -3.95 -2.23
N PHE A 59 -23.09 -2.63 -2.28
CA PHE A 59 -22.65 -1.78 -3.37
C PHE A 59 -21.49 -0.90 -2.91
N VAL A 60 -20.40 -0.93 -3.66
CA VAL A 60 -19.18 -0.18 -3.33
C VAL A 60 -18.61 0.48 -4.57
N ARG A 61 -17.83 1.54 -4.37
CA ARG A 61 -17.10 2.20 -5.44
C ARG A 61 -16.09 1.24 -6.06
N SER A 62 -16.09 1.16 -7.39
CA SER A 62 -15.18 0.28 -8.15
C SER A 62 -13.72 0.62 -7.83
N SER A 63 -13.38 1.90 -7.69
CA SER A 63 -12.02 2.33 -7.35
C SER A 63 -11.56 1.85 -5.96
N ASN A 64 -12.46 1.73 -4.98
CA ASN A 64 -12.12 1.24 -3.65
C ASN A 64 -11.77 -0.25 -3.66
N VAL A 65 -12.29 -1.02 -4.62
CA VAL A 65 -11.97 -2.46 -4.78
C VAL A 65 -10.76 -2.67 -5.68
N ARG A 66 -10.69 -1.95 -6.80
CA ARG A 66 -9.72 -2.19 -7.87
C ARG A 66 -8.45 -1.35 -7.72
N GLY A 67 -8.47 -0.31 -6.91
CA GLY A 67 -7.39 0.66 -6.78
C GLY A 67 -7.20 1.53 -8.02
N PHE A 68 -6.09 2.25 -8.05
CA PHE A 68 -5.68 3.18 -9.08
C PHE A 68 -4.33 2.75 -9.65
N HIS A 69 -4.22 2.74 -10.97
CA HIS A 69 -2.94 2.50 -11.63
C HIS A 69 -2.26 3.85 -11.84
N TYR A 70 -1.10 4.05 -11.20
CA TYR A 70 -0.34 5.29 -11.28
C TYR A 70 1.15 4.97 -11.30
N GLU A 71 1.88 5.54 -12.26
CA GLU A 71 3.34 5.32 -12.43
C GLU A 71 3.78 3.84 -12.34
N GLY A 72 3.02 2.94 -12.99
CA GLY A 72 3.32 1.50 -13.02
C GLY A 72 3.02 0.73 -11.73
N ASN A 73 2.47 1.39 -10.71
CA ASN A 73 2.07 0.78 -9.45
C ASN A 73 0.54 0.82 -9.28
N VAL A 74 0.02 -0.09 -8.46
CA VAL A 74 -1.39 -0.06 -8.04
C VAL A 74 -1.47 0.50 -6.63
N TYR A 75 -2.20 1.60 -6.50
CA TYR A 75 -2.47 2.25 -5.23
C TYR A 75 -3.90 1.95 -4.80
N TYR A 76 -4.06 1.72 -3.50
CA TYR A 76 -5.35 1.59 -2.85
C TYR A 76 -5.53 2.72 -1.86
N TYR A 77 -6.77 2.95 -1.47
CA TYR A 77 -7.09 3.95 -0.48
C TYR A 77 -8.17 3.43 0.48
N TYR A 78 -8.12 3.93 1.71
CA TYR A 78 -9.21 3.81 2.66
C TYR A 78 -9.47 5.16 3.32
N ILE A 79 -10.69 5.35 3.80
CA ILE A 79 -11.08 6.51 4.60
C ILE A 79 -11.10 6.09 6.07
N GLU A 80 -10.44 6.84 6.93
CA GLU A 80 -10.42 6.53 8.37
C GLU A 80 -11.82 6.68 9.00
N GLY A 81 -12.16 5.78 9.92
CA GLY A 81 -13.39 5.86 10.69
C GLY A 81 -14.67 5.42 9.96
N VAL A 82 -14.59 4.97 8.70
CA VAL A 82 -15.74 4.47 7.94
C VAL A 82 -15.55 3.05 7.42
N PRO A 83 -16.62 2.33 7.05
CA PRO A 83 -16.51 1.05 6.37
C PRO A 83 -15.89 1.21 4.97
N ASN A 84 -14.80 0.49 4.71
CA ASN A 84 -14.14 0.43 3.41
C ASN A 84 -14.18 -0.99 2.83
N TYR A 85 -13.93 -1.10 1.53
CA TYR A 85 -13.91 -2.36 0.79
C TYR A 85 -12.61 -2.59 0.02
N ASP A 86 -11.56 -1.84 0.35
CA ASP A 86 -10.21 -2.05 -0.15
C ASP A 86 -9.58 -3.34 0.42
N PRO A 87 -8.53 -3.88 -0.23
CA PRO A 87 -7.94 -5.15 0.18
C PRO A 87 -7.45 -5.19 1.63
N LEU A 88 -6.88 -4.10 2.16
CA LEU A 88 -6.42 -4.01 3.54
C LEU A 88 -7.59 -4.02 4.53
N SER A 89 -8.61 -3.18 4.31
CA SER A 89 -9.79 -3.15 5.19
C SER A 89 -10.59 -4.45 5.19
N ARG A 90 -10.49 -5.23 4.12
CA ARG A 90 -11.10 -6.57 4.02
C ARG A 90 -10.27 -7.70 4.62
N GLY A 91 -9.05 -7.40 5.09
CA GLY A 91 -8.11 -8.42 5.59
C GLY A 91 -7.56 -9.34 4.50
N LEU A 92 -7.62 -8.94 3.22
CA LEU A 92 -6.95 -9.65 2.13
C LEU A 92 -5.45 -9.37 2.11
N LEU A 93 -5.04 -8.20 2.60
CA LEU A 93 -3.67 -7.83 2.84
C LEU A 93 -3.44 -7.66 4.34
N ARG A 94 -2.25 -8.01 4.78
CA ARG A 94 -1.79 -7.71 6.13
C ARG A 94 -1.06 -6.36 6.17
N PRO A 95 -1.00 -5.68 7.33
CA PRO A 95 -0.30 -4.39 7.45
C PRO A 95 1.18 -4.42 7.08
N ASP A 96 1.86 -5.56 7.24
CA ASP A 96 3.27 -5.75 6.87
C ASP A 96 3.48 -5.89 5.35
N GLN A 97 2.42 -6.00 4.56
CA GLN A 97 2.47 -6.15 3.10
C GLN A 97 2.18 -4.84 2.35
N VAL A 98 1.96 -3.75 3.08
CA VAL A 98 1.59 -2.47 2.50
C VAL A 98 2.53 -1.38 2.96
N GLU A 99 2.76 -0.43 2.07
CA GLU A 99 3.46 0.81 2.36
C GLU A 99 2.45 1.95 2.34
N ILE A 100 2.30 2.65 3.47
CA ILE A 100 1.48 3.86 3.53
C ILE A 100 2.27 4.98 2.85
N MET A 101 1.71 5.49 1.77
CA MET A 101 2.37 6.48 0.91
C MET A 101 1.94 7.90 1.26
N LEU A 102 0.67 8.08 1.64
CA LEU A 102 0.11 9.36 2.04
C LEU A 102 -1.00 9.14 3.06
N ARG A 103 -1.05 10.03 4.06
CA ARG A 103 -2.19 10.23 4.94
C ARG A 103 -2.58 11.70 4.82
N ASP A 104 -3.69 11.95 4.15
CA ASP A 104 -4.22 13.28 3.86
C ASP A 104 -5.40 13.58 4.77
N ASP A 105 -5.24 14.59 5.62
CA ASP A 105 -6.23 15.09 6.58
C ASP A 105 -6.79 16.47 6.19
N SER A 106 -6.50 16.95 4.97
CA SER A 106 -6.93 18.28 4.51
C SER A 106 -8.43 18.38 4.16
N GLY A 107 -9.09 17.24 3.91
CA GLY A 107 -10.52 17.16 3.60
C GLY A 107 -11.44 16.93 4.80
N GLU A 108 -12.73 16.73 4.54
CA GLU A 108 -13.72 16.38 5.60
C GLU A 108 -13.43 15.03 6.26
N GLN A 109 -12.73 14.14 5.55
CA GLN A 109 -12.37 12.81 6.01
C GLN A 109 -10.90 12.55 5.72
N THR A 110 -10.20 11.88 6.65
CA THR A 110 -8.81 11.49 6.43
C THR A 110 -8.74 10.34 5.43
N ILE A 111 -8.03 10.58 4.33
CA ILE A 111 -7.80 9.60 3.27
C ILE A 111 -6.39 9.04 3.46
N VAL A 112 -6.27 7.72 3.47
CA VAL A 112 -4.98 7.04 3.51
C VAL A 112 -4.77 6.31 2.19
N ILE A 113 -3.66 6.62 1.52
CA ILE A 113 -3.24 5.99 0.27
C ILE A 113 -2.07 5.07 0.57
N TYR A 114 -2.15 3.84 0.07
CA TYR A 114 -1.11 2.83 0.23
C TYR A 114 -0.87 2.06 -1.06
N ARG A 115 0.28 1.40 -1.14
CA ARG A 115 0.59 0.43 -2.20
C ARG A 115 0.97 -0.91 -1.59
N VAL A 116 0.89 -1.97 -2.40
CA VAL A 116 1.34 -3.31 -2.03
C VAL A 116 2.84 -3.43 -2.32
N GLN A 117 3.60 -4.02 -1.39
CA GLN A 117 5.02 -4.33 -1.56
C GLN A 117 5.25 -5.70 -2.22
#